data_AF-A0A7Y5U4M2-F1
#
_entry.id   AF-A0A7Y5U4M2-F1
#
_cell.length_a   1.000
_cell.length_b   1.000
_cell.length_c   1.000
_cell.angle_alpha   90.00
_cell.angle_beta   90.00
_cell.angle_gamma   90.00
#
_symmetry.space_group_name_H-M   'P 1'
#
loop_
_entity.id
_entity.type
_entity.pdbx_description
1 polymer ?
#
loop_
_entity_poly.entity_id
_entity_poly.type
_entity_poly.pdbx_seq_one_letter_code
_entity_poly.pdbx_strand_id
1 'polypeptide(L)'
;MRNVAVSLSLALAIALQSFSSAAARVDVLRSTGALPAHIAGAFLNPLAFQQTDDGRFFVFDRRAHAVYAIADDAARKVIEVGQEKGRVLDPTAFDIDPSDGSFVIADAPGGQQRIQIFTSGGSQLGGFTLPGRQVPRVTLGSIVL
;
A
#
# COMPACT_ATOMS: atom_id res chain seq x y z
N MET A 1 67.81 -3.98 -14.64
CA MET A 1 66.58 -4.48 -15.31
C MET A 1 65.83 -5.53 -14.48
N ARG A 2 66.51 -6.42 -13.73
CA ARG A 2 65.86 -7.47 -12.90
C ARG A 2 64.97 -6.92 -11.77
N ASN A 3 65.32 -5.77 -11.19
CA ASN A 3 64.57 -5.18 -10.07
C ASN A 3 63.28 -4.46 -10.50
N VAL A 4 63.20 -3.99 -11.75
CA VAL A 4 62.00 -3.28 -12.25
C VAL A 4 60.88 -4.27 -12.57
N ALA A 5 61.23 -5.45 -13.10
CA ALA A 5 60.27 -6.51 -13.39
C ALA A 5 59.61 -7.07 -12.11
N VAL A 6 60.39 -7.28 -11.04
CA VAL A 6 59.89 -7.78 -9.75
C VAL A 6 58.92 -6.77 -9.11
N SER A 7 59.23 -5.47 -9.16
CA SER A 7 58.37 -4.43 -8.61
C SER A 7 57.04 -4.30 -9.36
N LEU A 8 57.04 -4.46 -10.68
CA LEU A 8 55.83 -4.37 -11.50
C LEU A 8 54.91 -5.58 -11.29
N SER A 9 55.47 -6.78 -11.15
CA SER A 9 54.72 -8.01 -10.84
C SER A 9 54.09 -7.98 -9.45
N LEU A 10 54.80 -7.41 -8.47
CA LEU A 10 54.30 -7.27 -7.10
C LEU A 10 53.16 -6.24 -7.02
N ALA A 11 53.28 -5.11 -7.72
CA ALA A 11 52.23 -4.10 -7.79
C ALA A 11 50.95 -4.63 -8.46
N LEU A 12 51.09 -5.44 -9.52
CA LEU A 12 49.94 -6.05 -10.20
C LEU A 12 49.26 -7.13 -9.32
N ALA A 13 50.04 -7.93 -8.59
CA ALA A 13 49.51 -8.92 -7.65
C ALA A 13 48.77 -8.28 -6.46
N ILE A 14 49.21 -7.12 -5.98
CA ILE A 14 48.53 -6.34 -4.93
C ILE A 14 47.24 -5.71 -5.48
N ALA A 15 47.26 -5.20 -6.71
CA ALA A 15 46.06 -4.63 -7.34
C ALA A 15 44.96 -5.68 -7.62
N LEU A 16 45.35 -6.93 -7.90
CA LEU A 16 44.42 -8.05 -8.12
C LEU A 16 43.83 -8.63 -6.83
N GLN A 17 44.41 -8.37 -5.65
CA GLN A 17 43.90 -8.83 -4.36
C GLN A 17 42.81 -7.93 -3.76
N SER A 18 42.63 -6.73 -4.33
CA SER A 18 41.71 -5.72 -3.79
C SER A 18 40.26 -5.85 -4.25
N PHE A 19 39.95 -6.80 -5.13
CA PHE A 19 38.55 -7.18 -5.42
C PHE A 19 38.04 -8.16 -4.38
N SER A 20 38.18 -7.81 -3.10
CA SER A 20 37.36 -8.42 -2.07
C SER A 20 35.94 -7.95 -2.37
N SER A 21 35.14 -8.83 -2.97
CA SER A 21 33.70 -8.65 -3.16
C SER A 21 33.15 -8.09 -1.85
N ALA A 22 32.85 -6.79 -1.82
CA ALA A 22 32.08 -6.18 -0.76
C ALA A 22 30.67 -6.78 -0.89
N ALA A 23 30.48 -7.97 -0.33
CA ALA A 23 29.18 -8.59 -0.21
C ALA A 23 28.31 -7.55 0.49
N ALA A 24 27.28 -7.07 -0.21
CA ALA A 24 26.38 -6.06 0.32
C ALA A 24 25.91 -6.54 1.70
N ARG A 25 26.13 -5.72 2.73
CA ARG A 25 25.71 -6.04 4.09
C ARG A 25 24.18 -6.15 4.07
N VAL A 26 23.67 -7.38 4.15
CA VAL A 26 22.24 -7.64 4.18
C VAL A 26 21.75 -7.35 5.59
N ASP A 27 20.88 -6.35 5.73
CA ASP A 27 20.15 -6.13 6.96
C ASP A 27 19.01 -7.15 7.04
N VAL A 28 19.10 -8.08 7.99
CA VAL A 28 18.03 -9.05 8.26
C VAL A 28 17.08 -8.44 9.28
N LEU A 29 15.94 -7.96 8.81
CA LEU A 29 14.87 -7.51 9.67
C LEU A 29 14.25 -8.70 10.41
N ARG A 30 14.12 -8.58 11.73
CA ARG A 30 13.38 -9.55 12.55
C ARG A 30 12.01 -8.98 12.83
N SER A 31 10.98 -9.82 12.69
CA SER A 31 9.65 -9.47 13.17
C SER A 31 9.72 -9.19 14.68
N THR A 32 9.15 -8.06 15.10
CA THR A 32 9.02 -7.66 16.50
C THR A 32 7.63 -7.99 17.06
N GLY A 33 6.71 -8.47 16.21
CA GLY A 33 5.34 -8.78 16.57
C GLY A 33 4.52 -9.30 15.40
N ALA A 34 3.35 -9.85 15.71
CA ALA A 34 2.38 -10.35 14.74
C ALA A 34 0.97 -10.22 15.30
N LEU A 35 -0.03 -10.23 14.42
CA LEU A 35 -1.43 -10.36 14.83
C LEU A 35 -1.71 -11.80 15.26
N PRO A 36 -2.52 -12.00 16.32
CA PRO A 36 -3.02 -13.32 16.69
C PRO A 36 -3.77 -14.00 15.54
N ALA A 37 -3.74 -15.33 15.49
CA ALA A 37 -4.29 -16.09 14.37
C ALA A 37 -5.79 -15.85 14.14
N HIS A 38 -6.58 -15.67 15.20
CA HIS A 38 -8.02 -15.38 15.09
C HIS A 38 -8.30 -13.99 14.49
N ILE A 39 -7.37 -13.05 14.66
CA ILE A 39 -7.42 -11.71 14.05
C ILE A 39 -6.99 -11.78 12.60
N ALA A 40 -5.85 -12.42 12.32
CA ALA A 40 -5.35 -12.60 10.96
C ALA A 40 -6.34 -13.36 10.08
N GLY A 41 -7.05 -14.35 10.65
CA GLY A 41 -8.08 -15.13 9.97
C GLY A 41 -9.38 -14.37 9.67
N ALA A 42 -9.55 -13.14 10.15
CA ALA A 42 -10.72 -12.32 9.86
C ALA A 42 -10.71 -11.71 8.44
N PHE A 43 -9.56 -11.73 7.76
CA PHE A 43 -9.37 -11.08 6.45
C PHE A 43 -9.41 -12.10 5.32
N LEU A 44 -10.04 -11.73 4.21
CA LEU A 44 -10.12 -12.51 2.98
C LEU A 44 -9.01 -12.14 1.99
N ASN A 45 -8.81 -10.85 1.72
CA ASN A 45 -7.76 -10.35 0.85
C ASN A 45 -7.29 -8.96 1.29
N PRO A 46 -6.52 -8.88 2.40
CA PRO A 46 -6.00 -7.61 2.89
C PRO A 46 -4.95 -7.06 1.92
N LEU A 47 -5.12 -5.80 1.51
CA LEU A 47 -4.19 -5.10 0.61
C LEU A 47 -3.36 -4.03 1.31
N ALA A 48 -3.88 -3.41 2.37
CA ALA A 48 -3.17 -2.39 3.10
C ALA A 48 -3.29 -2.60 4.60
N PHE A 49 -2.18 -2.40 5.28
CA PHE A 49 -2.05 -2.38 6.73
C PHE A 49 -1.43 -1.03 7.09
N GLN A 50 -2.19 -0.19 7.78
CA GLN A 50 -1.74 1.16 8.13
C GLN A 50 -1.93 1.39 9.63
N GLN A 51 -1.06 2.20 10.22
CA GLN A 51 -1.03 2.47 11.66
C GLN A 51 -1.11 3.97 11.90
N THR A 52 -1.93 4.38 12.86
CA THR A 52 -1.98 5.75 13.36
C THR A 52 -0.84 6.02 14.33
N ASP A 53 -0.57 7.29 14.62
CA ASP A 53 0.48 7.72 15.54
C ASP A 53 0.22 7.23 16.99
N ASP A 54 -1.05 7.03 17.36
CA ASP A 54 -1.47 6.45 18.64
C ASP A 54 -1.40 4.91 18.67
N GLY A 55 -0.98 4.28 17.58
CA GLY A 55 -0.70 2.86 17.50
C GLY A 55 -1.86 1.96 17.08
N ARG A 56 -3.05 2.50 16.78
CA ARG A 56 -4.17 1.70 16.22
C ARG A 56 -3.85 1.26 14.80
N PHE A 57 -4.33 0.07 14.43
CA PHE A 57 -4.13 -0.46 13.08
C PHE A 57 -5.43 -0.49 12.29
N PHE A 58 -5.33 -0.19 11.00
CA PHE A 58 -6.40 -0.34 10.02
C PHE A 58 -5.98 -1.33 8.94
N VAL A 59 -6.88 -2.24 8.59
CA VAL A 59 -6.69 -3.22 7.52
C VAL A 59 -7.76 -3.02 6.47
N PHE A 60 -7.32 -2.68 5.26
CA PHE A 60 -8.19 -2.60 4.10
C PHE A 60 -8.22 -3.94 3.38
N ASP A 61 -9.39 -4.57 3.37
CA ASP A 61 -9.64 -5.87 2.74
C ASP A 61 -10.47 -5.68 1.49
N ARG A 62 -9.80 -5.83 0.34
CA ARG A 62 -10.39 -5.53 -0.95
C ARG A 62 -11.52 -6.48 -1.31
N ARG A 63 -11.39 -7.79 -1.04
CA ARG A 63 -12.42 -8.78 -1.41
C ARG A 63 -13.55 -8.84 -0.40
N ALA A 64 -13.30 -8.47 0.85
CA ALA A 64 -14.37 -8.27 1.83
C ALA A 64 -15.12 -6.95 1.66
N HIS A 65 -14.61 -6.03 0.81
CA HIS A 65 -15.12 -4.67 0.62
C HIS A 65 -15.26 -3.95 1.97
N ALA A 66 -14.24 -4.10 2.81
CA ALA A 66 -14.30 -3.73 4.21
C ALA A 66 -12.99 -3.09 4.66
N VAL A 67 -13.11 -2.24 5.68
CA VAL A 67 -12.00 -1.79 6.51
C VAL A 67 -12.23 -2.34 7.90
N TYR A 68 -11.16 -2.85 8.51
CA TYR A 68 -11.15 -3.29 9.89
C TYR A 68 -10.25 -2.38 10.72
N ALA A 69 -10.74 -1.93 11.87
CA ALA A 69 -9.90 -1.36 12.91
C ALA A 69 -9.50 -2.47 13.89
N ILE A 70 -8.22 -2.55 14.23
CA ILE A 70 -7.70 -3.51 15.20
C ILE A 70 -7.41 -2.78 16.50
N ALA A 71 -8.07 -3.21 17.57
CA ALA A 71 -7.87 -2.76 18.94
C ALA A 71 -8.25 -3.89 19.89
N ASP A 72 -7.64 -3.93 21.08
CA ASP A 72 -8.03 -4.82 22.20
C ASP A 72 -8.19 -6.30 21.81
N ASP A 73 -7.24 -6.84 21.04
CA ASP A 73 -7.28 -8.24 20.52
C ASP A 73 -8.56 -8.57 19.72
N ALA A 74 -9.07 -7.58 18.97
CA ALA A 74 -10.23 -7.73 18.11
C ALA A 74 -10.05 -6.98 16.78
N ALA A 75 -10.58 -7.57 15.70
CA ALA A 75 -10.77 -6.89 14.42
C ALA A 75 -12.23 -6.45 14.30
N ARG A 76 -12.47 -5.14 14.41
CA ARG A 76 -13.79 -4.55 14.25
C ARG A 76 -13.96 -4.02 12.84
N LYS A 77 -14.95 -4.52 12.11
CA LYS A 77 -15.35 -3.96 10.82
C LYS A 77 -15.88 -2.53 11.02
N VAL A 78 -15.31 -1.56 10.31
CA VAL A 78 -15.71 -0.15 10.38
C VAL A 78 -16.40 0.33 9.10
N ILE A 79 -16.16 -0.35 7.97
CA ILE A 79 -16.85 -0.10 6.70
C ILE A 79 -17.58 -1.35 6.24
N GLU A 80 -18.80 -1.15 5.75
CA GLU A 80 -19.62 -2.19 5.14
C GLU A 80 -19.66 -2.09 3.62
N VAL A 81 -19.90 -3.24 2.99
CA VAL A 81 -20.13 -3.35 1.56
C VAL A 81 -21.42 -2.65 1.13
N GLY A 82 -21.40 -2.03 -0.05
CA GLY A 82 -22.57 -1.48 -0.72
C GLY A 82 -22.25 -0.26 -1.58
N GLN A 83 -23.21 0.11 -2.43
CA GLN A 83 -23.09 1.26 -3.33
C GLN A 83 -23.52 2.59 -2.68
N GLU A 84 -24.29 2.51 -1.59
CA GLU A 84 -24.86 3.66 -0.89
C GLU A 84 -23.79 4.59 -0.33
N LYS A 85 -24.16 5.84 -0.05
CA LYS A 85 -23.33 6.80 0.67
C LYS A 85 -22.91 6.18 2.02
N GLY A 86 -21.60 6.10 2.28
CA GLY A 86 -21.05 5.54 3.52
C GLY A 86 -20.77 4.03 3.45
N ARG A 87 -21.08 3.40 2.32
CA ARG A 87 -20.73 2.01 1.98
C ARG A 87 -19.76 2.00 0.81
N VAL A 88 -19.11 0.86 0.62
CA VAL A 88 -18.06 0.72 -0.39
C VAL A 88 -18.28 -0.50 -1.28
N LEU A 89 -18.09 -0.34 -2.60
CA LEU A 89 -18.25 -1.42 -3.57
C LEU A 89 -17.10 -1.46 -4.58
N ASP A 90 -16.45 -2.63 -4.71
CA ASP A 90 -15.27 -2.86 -5.53
C ASP A 90 -14.15 -1.83 -5.30
N PRO A 91 -13.73 -1.62 -4.04
CA PRO A 91 -12.75 -0.58 -3.75
C PRO A 91 -11.38 -0.93 -4.32
N THR A 92 -10.62 0.13 -4.64
CA THR A 92 -9.35 0.03 -5.36
C THR A 92 -8.18 0.65 -4.63
N ALA A 93 -8.43 1.65 -3.78
CA ALA A 93 -7.40 2.33 -3.00
C ALA A 93 -7.95 2.73 -1.63
N PHE A 94 -7.04 2.83 -0.67
CA PHE A 94 -7.28 3.19 0.72
C PHE A 94 -6.06 3.94 1.25
N ASP A 95 -6.29 4.96 2.06
CA ASP A 95 -5.23 5.64 2.81
C ASP A 95 -5.78 6.26 4.10
N ILE A 96 -4.98 6.31 5.17
CA ILE A 96 -5.36 6.93 6.44
C ILE A 96 -4.63 8.25 6.66
N ASP A 97 -5.27 9.16 7.38
CA ASP A 97 -4.56 10.18 8.13
C ASP A 97 -4.04 9.55 9.43
N PRO A 98 -2.71 9.44 9.64
CA PRO A 98 -2.17 8.79 10.82
C PRO A 98 -2.42 9.57 12.12
N SER A 99 -2.75 10.86 12.04
CA SER A 99 -2.93 11.70 13.23
C SER A 99 -4.26 11.42 13.95
N ASP A 100 -5.34 11.14 13.22
CA ASP A 100 -6.67 10.89 13.80
C ASP A 100 -7.29 9.55 13.39
N GLY A 101 -6.75 8.90 12.36
CA GLY A 101 -7.25 7.64 11.81
C GLY A 101 -8.48 7.81 10.92
N SER A 102 -8.83 9.03 10.52
CA SER A 102 -9.72 9.25 9.38
C SER A 102 -9.09 8.64 8.12
N PHE A 103 -9.91 8.29 7.14
CA PHE A 103 -9.41 7.60 5.96
C PHE A 103 -10.21 7.89 4.71
N VAL A 104 -9.57 7.67 3.58
CA VAL A 104 -10.15 7.82 2.25
C VAL A 104 -10.21 6.47 1.55
N ILE A 105 -11.27 6.25 0.78
CA ILE A 105 -11.44 5.06 -0.06
C ILE A 105 -11.82 5.49 -1.46
N ALA A 106 -11.18 4.88 -2.46
CA ALA A 106 -11.57 4.97 -3.85
C ALA A 106 -12.40 3.75 -4.25
N ASP A 107 -13.61 3.98 -4.76
CA ASP A 107 -14.50 2.95 -5.28
C ASP A 107 -15.25 3.42 -6.54
N ALA A 108 -15.93 2.51 -7.24
CA ALA A 108 -16.58 2.83 -8.52
C ALA A 108 -17.88 2.05 -8.75
N PRO A 109 -18.89 2.17 -7.85
CA PRO A 109 -20.17 1.50 -8.05
C PRO A 109 -20.81 1.92 -9.38
N GLY A 110 -21.23 0.94 -10.18
CA GLY A 110 -21.79 1.20 -11.51
C GLY A 110 -20.82 1.87 -12.50
N GLY A 111 -19.50 1.80 -12.25
CA GLY A 111 -18.48 2.43 -13.07
C GLY A 111 -18.27 3.92 -12.79
N GLN A 112 -19.04 4.53 -11.89
CA GLN A 112 -18.83 5.93 -11.50
C GLN A 112 -17.79 6.03 -10.40
N GLN A 113 -16.56 6.39 -10.78
CA GLN A 113 -15.45 6.53 -9.85
C GLN A 113 -15.71 7.65 -8.84
N ARG A 114 -15.45 7.37 -7.57
CA ARG A 114 -15.57 8.35 -6.49
C ARG A 114 -14.50 8.14 -5.43
N ILE A 115 -14.24 9.20 -4.68
CA ILE A 115 -13.47 9.17 -3.44
C ILE A 115 -14.45 9.45 -2.31
N GLN A 116 -14.42 8.64 -1.25
CA GLN A 116 -15.19 8.84 -0.03
C GLN A 116 -14.24 9.04 1.15
N ILE A 117 -14.61 9.94 2.06
CA ILE A 117 -13.82 10.32 3.24
C ILE A 117 -14.61 9.90 4.49
N PHE A 118 -13.94 9.25 5.43
CA PHE A 118 -14.56 8.67 6.63
C PHE A 118 -13.82 9.06 7.90
N THR A 119 -14.54 9.09 9.01
CA THR A 119 -13.94 9.09 10.35
C THR A 119 -13.29 7.74 10.64
N SER A 120 -12.43 7.69 11.66
CA SER A 120 -11.86 6.42 12.17
C SER A 120 -12.92 5.41 12.63
N GLY A 121 -14.13 5.87 12.94
CA GLY A 121 -15.29 5.05 13.30
C GLY A 121 -16.01 4.43 12.11
N GLY A 122 -15.73 4.89 10.89
CA GLY A 122 -16.42 4.47 9.66
C GLY A 122 -17.61 5.35 9.26
N SER A 123 -17.89 6.43 9.99
CA SER A 123 -18.91 7.40 9.58
C SER A 123 -18.39 8.25 8.43
N GLN A 124 -19.19 8.45 7.39
CA GLN A 124 -18.73 9.25 6.26
C GLN A 124 -18.75 10.75 6.57
N LEU A 125 -17.61 11.40 6.33
CA LEU A 125 -17.44 12.85 6.40
C LEU A 125 -17.81 13.53 5.08
N GLY A 126 -17.45 12.91 3.95
CA GLY A 126 -17.66 13.51 2.65
C GLY A 126 -17.15 12.65 1.50
N GLY A 127 -16.87 13.31 0.38
CA GLY A 127 -16.40 12.67 -0.84
C GLY A 127 -16.83 13.42 -2.08
N PHE A 128 -16.33 12.98 -3.22
CA PHE A 128 -16.67 13.53 -4.53
C PHE A 128 -16.60 12.44 -5.59
N THR A 129 -17.40 12.59 -6.64
CA THR A 129 -17.30 11.78 -7.86
C THR A 129 -16.25 12.37 -8.77
N LEU A 130 -15.53 11.50 -9.47
CA LEU A 130 -14.68 11.93 -10.57
C LEU A 130 -15.57 12.18 -11.80
N PRO A 131 -15.19 13.12 -12.69
CA PRO A 131 -15.96 13.46 -13.90
C PRO A 131 -16.02 12.35 -14.95
N GLY A 132 -15.67 11.11 -14.57
CA GLY A 132 -15.44 9.99 -15.48
C GLY A 132 -14.12 10.14 -16.23
N ARG A 133 -13.57 9.01 -16.69
CA ARG A 133 -12.46 9.04 -17.65
C ARG A 133 -13.01 9.58 -18.96
N GLN A 134 -12.47 10.69 -19.46
CA GLN A 134 -12.68 11.10 -20.85
C GLN A 134 -12.22 9.94 -21.72
N VAL A 135 -13.17 9.16 -22.24
CA VAL A 135 -12.85 8.14 -23.23
C VAL A 135 -12.38 8.93 -24.45
N PRO A 136 -11.15 8.69 -24.97
CA PRO A 136 -10.71 9.37 -26.17
C PRO A 136 -11.76 9.14 -27.25
N ARG A 137 -12.41 10.21 -27.68
CA ARG A 137 -13.33 10.19 -28.82
C ARG A 137 -12.58 10.78 -29.99
N VAL A 138 -12.39 9.99 -31.04
CA VAL A 138 -11.90 10.55 -32.30
C VAL A 138 -13.13 10.99 -33.06
N THR A 139 -13.28 12.31 -33.22
CA THR A 139 -14.38 12.88 -33.99
C THR A 139 -13.90 13.21 -35.40
N LEU A 140 -14.55 12.65 -36.42
CA LEU A 140 -14.33 13.02 -37.83
C LEU A 140 -15.64 13.64 -38.36
N GLY A 141 -15.73 14.96 -38.36
CA GLY A 141 -16.97 15.65 -38.70
C GLY A 141 -18.08 15.33 -37.68
N SER A 142 -19.17 14.70 -38.12
CA SER A 142 -20.27 14.26 -37.27
C SER A 142 -20.12 12.82 -36.73
N ILE A 143 -19.03 12.12 -37.07
CA ILE A 143 -18.78 10.74 -36.66
C ILE A 143 -17.95 10.72 -35.38
N VAL A 144 -18.39 9.96 -34.38
CA VAL A 144 -17.64 9.66 -33.15
C VAL A 144 -17.19 8.19 -33.22
N LEU A 145 -15.87 7.97 -33.19
CA LEU A 145 -15.23 6.65 -33.09
C LEU A 145 -14.96 6.26 -31.63
#